data_AF-A0A2P6PQE7-F1
#
_entry.id   AF-A0A2P6PQE7-F1
#
_cell.length_a   1.000
_cell.length_b   1.000
_cell.length_c   1.000
_cell.angle_alpha   90.00
_cell.angle_beta   90.00
_cell.angle_gamma   90.00
#
_symmetry.space_group_name_H-M   'P 1'
#
loop_
_entity.id
_entity.type
_entity.pdbx_description
1 polymer ?
#
loop_
_entity_poly.entity_id
_entity_poly.type
_entity_poly.pdbx_seq_one_letter_code
_entity_poly.pdbx_strand_id
1 'polypeptide(L)'
;MVKDEASGTCYRSDHLLKDYCKDKLQRDITITSEMAVELKEVLSKLDVLSAEELGEYITRYGITAPDTQGILSRILIHSTSCFKHQLVLLVKISPRQGLLRVREFTLAEIEHFVEPEDKSHPKFSDVAHLEFLMFPREEQKPGHSARIISLGEAVSSKDSKIVDNETLGYFIGIVYLFLTCLSIDKNHLRFRQHIANEMAHYAQDCWDAEIETSYG
;
A
#
# COMPACT_ATOMS: atom_id res chain seq x y z
N MET A 1 9.83 2.52 3.19
CA MET A 1 10.12 3.65 4.11
C MET A 1 11.10 3.19 5.16
N VAL A 2 11.68 4.11 5.94
CA VAL A 2 12.55 3.80 7.09
C VAL A 2 12.09 4.60 8.30
N LYS A 3 12.30 4.07 9.49
CA LYS A 3 11.86 4.65 10.76
C LYS A 3 13.07 4.97 11.62
N ASP A 4 13.10 6.15 12.21
CA ASP A 4 14.08 6.47 13.27
C ASP A 4 13.70 5.69 14.53
N GLU A 5 14.60 4.83 15.01
CA GLU A 5 14.36 4.01 16.20
C GLU A 5 14.22 4.86 17.48
N ALA A 6 14.83 6.05 17.52
CA ALA A 6 14.82 6.91 18.71
C ALA A 6 13.52 7.72 18.85
N SER A 7 13.03 8.33 17.76
CA SER A 7 11.80 9.14 17.78
C SER A 7 10.55 8.38 17.35
N GLY A 8 10.69 7.23 16.69
CA GLY A 8 9.60 6.53 16.01
C GLY A 8 9.11 7.20 14.72
N THR A 9 9.75 8.30 14.28
CA THR A 9 9.36 9.06 13.08
C THR A 9 9.69 8.28 11.81
N CYS A 10 8.75 8.27 10.86
CA CYS A 10 8.89 7.56 9.60
C CYS A 10 9.25 8.50 8.45
N TYR A 11 10.20 8.08 7.60
CA TYR A 11 10.71 8.85 6.47
C TYR A 11 10.64 8.03 5.17
N ARG A 12 10.41 8.73 4.05
CA ARG A 12 10.48 8.15 2.70
C ARG A 12 11.92 7.85 2.31
N SER A 13 12.23 6.56 2.15
CA SER A 13 13.55 6.02 1.83
C SER A 13 14.14 6.62 0.54
N ASP A 14 13.29 6.77 -0.48
CA ASP A 14 13.65 7.35 -1.77
C ASP A 14 13.95 8.85 -1.66
N HIS A 15 13.19 9.60 -0.86
CA HIS A 15 13.47 11.01 -0.59
C HIS A 15 14.79 11.20 0.18
N LEU A 16 15.03 10.40 1.24
CA LEU A 16 16.28 10.45 1.98
C LEU A 16 17.50 10.18 1.09
N LEU A 17 17.43 9.15 0.24
CA LEU A 17 18.50 8.83 -0.70
C LEU A 17 18.69 9.95 -1.74
N LYS A 18 17.59 10.50 -2.28
CA LYS A 18 17.62 11.62 -3.24
C LYS A 18 18.27 12.87 -2.67
N ASP A 19 17.93 13.22 -1.43
CA ASP A 19 18.44 14.41 -0.79
C ASP A 19 19.90 14.23 -0.33
N TYR A 20 20.28 13.05 0.17
CA TYR A 20 21.69 12.70 0.42
C TYR A 20 22.55 12.80 -0.85
N CYS A 21 22.11 12.18 -1.96
CA CYS A 21 22.84 12.21 -3.23
C CYS A 21 23.01 13.64 -3.75
N LYS A 22 21.96 14.47 -3.68
CA LYS A 22 22.03 15.90 -4.06
C LYS A 22 22.98 16.67 -3.15
N ASP A 23 22.92 16.44 -1.84
CA ASP A 23 23.71 17.20 -0.88
C ASP A 23 25.21 16.91 -1.05
N LYS A 24 25.58 15.63 -1.17
CA LYS A 24 26.94 15.21 -1.48
C LYS A 24 27.45 15.77 -2.81
N LEU A 25 26.62 15.81 -3.85
CA LEU A 25 26.98 16.39 -5.15
C LEU A 25 27.09 17.92 -5.15
N GLN A 26 26.49 18.63 -4.18
CA GLN A 26 26.49 20.10 -4.12
C GLN A 26 27.44 20.70 -3.09
N ARG A 27 27.62 20.04 -1.93
CA ARG A 27 28.34 20.62 -0.77
C ARG A 27 29.72 19.99 -0.53
N ASP A 28 29.97 18.77 -0.99
CA ASP A 28 31.18 18.04 -0.65
C ASP A 28 32.28 18.20 -1.74
N ILE A 29 33.20 19.14 -1.50
CA ILE A 29 34.32 19.47 -2.40
C ILE A 29 35.31 18.29 -2.51
N THR A 30 35.26 17.35 -1.57
CA THR A 30 36.15 16.18 -1.46
C THR A 30 35.68 14.94 -2.22
N ILE A 31 34.55 15.02 -2.95
CA ILE A 31 34.00 13.88 -3.69
C ILE A 31 34.91 13.43 -4.85
N THR A 32 35.15 12.12 -4.97
CA THR A 32 35.90 11.57 -6.12
C THR A 32 35.05 11.59 -7.39
N SER A 33 35.69 11.68 -8.55
CA SER A 33 34.98 11.66 -9.84
C SER A 33 34.17 10.38 -10.05
N GLU A 34 34.59 9.26 -9.47
CA GLU A 34 33.91 7.96 -9.54
C GLU A 34 32.62 7.98 -8.70
N MET A 35 32.71 8.41 -7.44
CA MET A 35 31.55 8.57 -6.55
C MET A 35 30.53 9.59 -7.12
N ALA A 36 31.01 10.66 -7.75
CA ALA A 36 30.13 11.65 -8.39
C ALA A 36 29.40 11.12 -9.64
N VAL A 37 29.89 10.06 -10.28
CA VAL A 37 29.18 9.33 -11.35
C VAL A 37 28.18 8.36 -10.74
N GLU A 38 28.58 7.58 -9.73
CA GLU A 38 27.71 6.64 -9.00
C GLU A 38 26.44 7.34 -8.46
N LEU A 39 26.59 8.45 -7.72
CA LEU A 39 25.44 9.17 -7.15
C LEU A 39 24.49 9.72 -8.23
N LYS A 40 24.99 10.06 -9.42
CA LYS A 40 24.15 10.49 -10.57
C LYS A 40 23.41 9.33 -11.22
N GLU A 41 24.03 8.14 -11.26
CA GLU A 41 23.39 6.93 -11.76
C GLU A 41 22.33 6.40 -10.78
N VAL A 42 22.58 6.47 -9.47
CA VAL A 42 21.57 6.17 -8.44
C VAL A 42 20.39 7.15 -8.55
N LEU A 43 20.65 8.45 -8.74
CA LEU A 43 19.60 9.45 -8.95
C LEU A 43 18.77 9.24 -10.22
N SER A 44 19.34 8.68 -11.30
CA SER A 44 18.61 8.43 -12.55
C SER A 44 17.78 7.15 -12.52
N LYS A 45 18.12 6.19 -11.65
CA LYS A 45 17.40 4.93 -11.45
C LYS A 45 16.45 4.94 -10.25
N LEU A 46 16.47 5.98 -9.41
CA LEU A 46 15.80 6.07 -8.12
C LEU A 46 14.34 5.59 -8.12
N ASP A 47 13.55 5.99 -9.12
CA ASP A 47 12.12 5.67 -9.23
C ASP A 47 11.85 4.21 -9.66
N VAL A 48 12.90 3.44 -9.99
CA VAL A 48 12.86 2.04 -10.45
C VAL A 48 13.51 1.08 -9.42
N LEU A 49 14.17 1.60 -8.38
CA LEU A 49 14.81 0.79 -7.35
C LEU A 49 13.76 0.04 -6.51
N SER A 50 14.03 -1.24 -6.26
CA SER A 50 13.25 -2.06 -5.35
C SER A 50 13.42 -1.61 -3.88
N ALA A 51 12.52 -2.08 -3.03
CA ALA A 51 12.60 -1.85 -1.59
C ALA A 51 13.89 -2.43 -0.97
N GLU A 52 14.45 -3.50 -1.54
CA GLU A 52 15.70 -4.11 -1.07
C GLU A 52 16.91 -3.25 -1.46
N GLU A 53 17.01 -2.85 -2.73
CA GLU A 53 18.09 -1.99 -3.24
C GLU A 53 18.13 -0.62 -2.53
N LEU A 54 16.98 0.01 -2.30
CA LEU A 54 16.90 1.25 -1.52
C LEU A 54 17.46 1.08 -0.10
N GLY A 55 17.26 -0.08 0.51
CA GLY A 55 17.74 -0.40 1.85
C GLY A 55 19.24 -0.63 1.90
N GLU A 56 19.78 -1.28 0.87
CA GLU A 56 21.22 -1.38 0.65
C GLU A 56 21.87 -0.01 0.49
N TYR A 57 21.31 0.89 -0.32
CA TYR A 57 21.90 2.23 -0.52
C TYR A 57 21.88 3.07 0.77
N ILE A 58 20.78 3.05 1.53
CA ILE A 58 20.69 3.73 2.84
C ILE A 58 21.78 3.21 3.79
N THR A 59 21.97 1.90 3.85
CA THR A 59 22.99 1.25 4.70
C THR A 59 24.41 1.55 4.21
N ARG A 60 24.66 1.41 2.90
CA ARG A 60 25.97 1.59 2.25
C ARG A 60 26.49 3.02 2.35
N TYR A 61 25.61 4.00 2.25
CA TYR A 61 25.95 5.42 2.38
C TYR A 61 25.85 5.95 3.82
N GLY A 62 25.40 5.12 4.78
CA GLY A 62 25.30 5.51 6.19
C GLY A 62 24.30 6.64 6.44
N ILE A 63 23.17 6.64 5.71
CA ILE A 63 22.16 7.70 5.83
C ILE A 63 21.46 7.60 7.18
N THR A 64 21.37 8.71 7.91
CA THR A 64 20.74 8.83 9.22
C THR A 64 19.47 9.69 9.16
N ALA A 65 18.67 9.67 10.24
CA ALA A 65 17.46 10.48 10.34
C ALA A 65 17.80 11.99 10.30
N PRO A 66 17.15 12.82 9.45
CA PRO A 66 17.49 14.24 9.30
C PRO A 66 17.41 15.06 10.60
N ASP A 67 16.39 14.79 11.42
CA ASP A 67 16.08 15.61 12.60
C ASP A 67 16.85 15.19 13.86
N THR A 68 17.12 13.89 14.02
CA THR A 68 17.73 13.31 15.23
C THR A 68 19.16 12.82 15.03
N GLN A 69 19.62 12.71 13.77
CA GLN A 69 20.82 11.96 13.38
C GLN A 69 20.81 10.49 13.86
N GLY A 70 19.62 9.97 14.18
CA GLY A 70 19.39 8.62 14.67
C GLY A 70 19.62 7.53 13.62
N ILE A 71 19.78 6.30 14.10
CA ILE A 71 19.86 5.11 13.26
C ILE A 71 18.47 4.84 12.68
N LEU A 72 18.44 4.59 11.38
CA LEU A 72 17.24 4.24 10.64
C LEU A 72 17.07 2.71 10.62
N SER A 73 15.83 2.27 10.80
CA SER A 73 15.42 0.87 10.72
C SER A 73 15.73 0.25 9.34
N ARG A 74 15.61 -1.08 9.25
CA ARG A 74 15.40 -1.76 7.96
C ARG A 74 14.21 -1.13 7.21
N ILE A 75 14.19 -1.31 5.88
CA ILE A 75 13.09 -0.79 5.07
C ILE A 75 11.78 -1.48 5.40
N LEU A 76 10.82 -0.66 5.81
CA LEU A 76 9.41 -0.99 5.94
C LEU A 76 8.80 -1.03 4.54
N ILE A 77 8.24 -2.19 4.17
CA ILE A 77 7.58 -2.41 2.90
C ILE A 77 6.12 -1.93 3.01
N HIS A 78 5.57 -1.47 1.90
CA HIS A 78 4.21 -0.96 1.84
C HIS A 78 3.20 -2.12 1.92
N SER A 79 2.37 -2.16 2.98
CA SER A 79 1.15 -2.98 2.96
C SER A 79 0.02 -2.09 2.44
N THR A 80 -0.20 -2.08 1.13
CA THR A 80 -1.22 -1.22 0.50
C THR A 80 -2.63 -1.50 1.01
N SER A 81 -3.28 -0.48 1.57
CA SER A 81 -4.70 -0.45 1.92
C SER A 81 -5.22 1.00 1.84
N CYS A 82 -5.48 1.48 0.63
CA CYS A 82 -5.58 2.89 0.27
C CYS A 82 -6.77 3.76 0.85
N PHE A 83 -6.63 4.56 1.96
CA PHE A 83 -7.35 5.85 2.38
C PHE A 83 -6.62 7.30 2.74
N LYS A 84 -5.62 7.89 2.01
CA LYS A 84 -4.91 9.25 2.01
C LYS A 84 -5.65 10.35 1.21
N HIS A 85 -5.66 11.59 1.68
CA HIS A 85 -6.35 12.67 0.97
C HIS A 85 -5.54 13.35 -0.14
N GLN A 86 -5.92 13.16 -1.41
CA GLN A 86 -5.41 13.90 -2.56
C GLN A 86 -6.56 14.24 -3.53
N LEU A 87 -6.54 15.45 -4.11
CA LEU A 87 -7.43 15.81 -5.21
C LEU A 87 -6.90 15.16 -6.49
N VAL A 88 -7.53 14.08 -6.94
CA VAL A 88 -7.03 13.31 -8.09
C VAL A 88 -7.73 13.75 -9.37
N LEU A 89 -6.95 14.33 -10.29
CA LEU A 89 -7.40 14.66 -11.64
C LEU A 89 -7.16 13.48 -12.59
N LEU A 90 -8.19 12.65 -12.81
CA LEU A 90 -8.14 11.58 -13.81
C LEU A 90 -8.62 12.08 -15.18
N VAL A 91 -7.71 12.10 -16.16
CA VAL A 91 -8.02 12.41 -17.57
C VAL A 91 -8.75 11.24 -18.25
N LYS A 92 -9.97 10.95 -17.81
CA LYS A 92 -10.85 9.97 -18.45
C LYS A 92 -11.42 10.56 -19.75
N ILE A 93 -11.08 9.93 -20.87
CA ILE A 93 -11.34 10.37 -22.26
C ILE A 93 -12.83 10.61 -22.57
N SER A 94 -13.75 9.96 -21.85
CA SER A 94 -15.19 10.26 -21.91
C SER A 94 -15.86 9.98 -20.56
N PRO A 95 -16.19 11.01 -19.75
CA PRO A 95 -17.03 10.84 -18.57
C PRO A 95 -18.48 10.52 -19.01
N ARG A 96 -18.99 9.38 -18.53
CA ARG A 96 -20.36 8.87 -18.67
C ARG A 96 -20.68 8.16 -17.35
N GLN A 97 -21.94 8.08 -16.92
CA GLN A 97 -22.38 7.54 -15.60
C GLN A 97 -22.26 8.53 -14.41
N GLY A 98 -22.38 9.85 -14.66
CA GLY A 98 -22.51 10.84 -13.59
C GLY A 98 -21.34 10.86 -12.59
N LEU A 99 -21.65 10.81 -11.29
CA LEU A 99 -20.67 10.85 -10.21
C LEU A 99 -19.70 9.64 -10.20
N LEU A 100 -20.09 8.50 -10.77
CA LEU A 100 -19.22 7.31 -10.88
C LEU A 100 -18.01 7.54 -11.80
N ARG A 101 -18.02 8.60 -12.63
CA ARG A 101 -16.97 8.87 -13.60
C ARG A 101 -16.73 10.36 -13.83
N VAL A 102 -16.37 11.07 -12.77
CA VAL A 102 -15.93 12.47 -12.82
C VAL A 102 -14.44 12.60 -13.18
N ARG A 103 -14.03 13.82 -13.56
CA ARG A 103 -12.62 14.17 -13.82
C ARG A 103 -11.87 14.63 -12.56
N GLU A 104 -12.61 15.10 -11.57
CA GLU A 104 -12.14 15.65 -10.31
C GLU A 104 -13.05 15.10 -9.21
N PHE A 105 -12.44 14.58 -8.14
CA PHE A 105 -13.13 14.04 -6.97
C PHE A 105 -12.23 14.10 -5.75
N THR A 106 -12.85 14.18 -4.57
CA THR A 106 -12.15 14.00 -3.30
C THR A 106 -11.91 12.51 -3.08
N LEU A 107 -10.66 12.13 -2.79
CA LEU A 107 -10.26 10.74 -2.57
C LEU A 107 -9.57 10.55 -1.21
N ALA A 108 -9.49 9.29 -0.82
CA ALA A 108 -8.64 8.72 0.21
C ALA A 108 -7.79 7.53 -0.40
N GLU A 109 -6.43 7.56 -0.52
CA GLU A 109 -5.36 6.58 -0.97
C GLU A 109 -4.13 6.21 0.00
N ILE A 110 -4.33 5.66 1.21
CA ILE A 110 -3.47 5.59 2.42
C ILE A 110 -2.31 4.62 2.37
N GLU A 111 -1.39 4.94 3.24
CA GLU A 111 -0.12 4.29 3.41
C GLU A 111 -0.01 3.83 4.86
N HIS A 112 -0.36 2.55 5.07
CA HIS A 112 -0.08 1.85 6.32
C HIS A 112 1.20 1.04 6.12
N PHE A 113 2.17 1.27 6.99
CA PHE A 113 3.51 0.70 6.89
C PHE A 113 3.69 -0.34 7.98
N VAL A 114 4.22 -1.49 7.58
CA VAL A 114 4.48 -2.63 8.46
C VAL A 114 5.87 -3.17 8.20
N GLU A 115 6.38 -3.90 9.18
CA GLU A 115 7.60 -4.67 9.09
C GLU A 115 7.40 -5.81 8.06
N PRO A 116 8.32 -6.00 7.10
CA PRO A 116 8.17 -7.01 6.04
C PRO A 116 7.94 -8.44 6.56
N GLU A 117 8.63 -8.76 7.64
CA GLU A 117 8.62 -10.06 8.30
C GLU A 117 7.45 -10.25 9.29
N ASP A 118 6.77 -9.17 9.71
CA ASP A 118 5.61 -9.20 10.61
C ASP A 118 4.48 -8.29 10.12
N LYS A 119 3.50 -8.90 9.44
CA LYS A 119 2.26 -8.25 8.98
C LYS A 119 1.05 -8.53 9.88
N SER A 120 1.27 -8.97 11.13
CA SER A 120 0.19 -9.09 12.12
C SER A 120 -0.47 -7.74 12.39
N HIS A 121 -1.67 -7.74 12.96
CA HIS A 121 -2.31 -6.48 13.33
C HIS A 121 -2.99 -6.57 14.70
N PRO A 122 -2.61 -5.75 15.69
CA PRO A 122 -2.99 -5.92 17.10
C PRO A 122 -4.48 -5.76 17.38
N LYS A 123 -5.26 -5.27 16.40
CA LYS A 123 -6.73 -5.13 16.46
C LYS A 123 -7.48 -6.02 15.47
N PHE A 124 -6.81 -6.98 14.82
CA PHE A 124 -7.50 -7.87 13.86
C PHE A 124 -8.62 -8.68 14.53
N SER A 125 -8.42 -9.08 15.78
CA SER A 125 -9.44 -9.73 16.63
C SER A 125 -10.76 -8.96 16.73
N ASP A 126 -10.73 -7.62 16.67
CA ASP A 126 -11.92 -6.77 16.77
C ASP A 126 -12.85 -6.93 15.56
N VAL A 127 -12.31 -7.37 14.41
CA VAL A 127 -13.04 -7.49 13.13
C VAL A 127 -13.06 -8.91 12.54
N ALA A 128 -12.27 -9.84 13.09
CA ALA A 128 -12.19 -11.22 12.60
C ALA A 128 -13.54 -11.98 12.60
N HIS A 129 -14.51 -11.54 13.39
CA HIS A 129 -15.85 -12.13 13.47
C HIS A 129 -16.82 -11.62 12.37
N LEU A 130 -16.40 -10.66 11.53
CA LEU A 130 -17.26 -10.08 10.50
C LEU A 130 -17.41 -11.05 9.32
N GLU A 131 -18.65 -11.17 8.82
CA GLU A 131 -19.00 -11.99 7.66
C GLU A 131 -19.64 -11.12 6.58
N PHE A 132 -19.16 -11.23 5.34
CA PHE A 132 -19.68 -10.47 4.20
C PHE A 132 -19.35 -11.16 2.88
N LEU A 133 -19.97 -10.69 1.79
CA LEU A 133 -19.72 -11.21 0.45
C LEU A 133 -18.27 -10.93 0.02
N MET A 134 -17.50 -11.99 -0.16
CA MET A 134 -16.14 -11.95 -0.68
C MET A 134 -16.08 -12.70 -2.02
N PHE A 135 -15.27 -12.21 -2.96
CA PHE A 135 -15.06 -12.82 -4.27
C PHE A 135 -13.56 -13.04 -4.53
N PRO A 136 -12.99 -14.15 -4.01
CA PRO A 136 -11.58 -14.48 -4.17
C PRO A 136 -11.15 -14.61 -5.63
N ARG A 137 -9.87 -14.36 -5.91
CA ARG A 137 -9.29 -14.44 -7.27
C ARG A 137 -9.57 -15.77 -7.96
N GLU A 138 -9.41 -16.87 -7.24
CA GLU A 138 -9.61 -18.22 -7.77
C GLU A 138 -11.06 -18.56 -8.10
N GLU A 139 -12.01 -17.79 -7.56
CA GLU A 139 -13.44 -17.97 -7.79
C GLU A 139 -13.97 -17.07 -8.91
N GLN A 140 -13.17 -16.15 -9.45
CA GLN A 140 -13.57 -15.24 -10.55
C GLN A 140 -13.56 -15.94 -11.93
N LYS A 141 -14.25 -17.07 -12.01
CA LYS A 141 -14.47 -17.89 -13.21
C LYS A 141 -15.93 -17.74 -13.67
N PRO A 142 -16.23 -17.89 -14.97
CA PRO A 142 -17.60 -17.81 -15.48
C PRO A 142 -18.57 -18.70 -14.69
N GLY A 143 -19.74 -18.17 -14.34
CA GLY A 143 -20.78 -18.89 -13.58
C GLY A 143 -20.56 -19.01 -12.07
N HIS A 144 -19.46 -18.46 -11.53
CA HIS A 144 -19.24 -18.36 -10.08
C HIS A 144 -19.66 -16.97 -9.58
N SER A 145 -19.95 -16.88 -8.28
CA SER A 145 -20.41 -15.66 -7.61
C SER A 145 -19.69 -15.46 -6.28
N ALA A 146 -19.70 -14.24 -5.76
CA ALA A 146 -19.26 -13.95 -4.40
C ALA A 146 -20.03 -14.81 -3.38
N ARG A 147 -19.34 -15.22 -2.30
CA ARG A 147 -19.93 -15.98 -1.19
C ARG A 147 -19.66 -15.29 0.14
N ILE A 148 -20.51 -15.54 1.13
CA ILE A 148 -20.27 -15.04 2.48
C ILE A 148 -19.10 -15.83 3.08
N ILE A 149 -18.08 -15.12 3.55
CA ILE A 149 -16.90 -15.70 4.22
C ILE A 149 -16.66 -14.90 5.50
N SER A 150 -16.29 -15.59 6.59
CA SER A 150 -15.79 -14.94 7.79
C SER A 150 -14.39 -14.38 7.57
N LEU A 151 -14.16 -13.12 7.93
CA LEU A 151 -12.89 -12.44 7.76
C LEU A 151 -11.75 -13.15 8.52
N GLY A 152 -12.05 -13.71 9.70
CA GLY A 152 -11.11 -14.53 10.47
C GLY A 152 -10.74 -15.83 9.74
N GLU A 153 -11.70 -16.49 9.09
CA GLU A 153 -11.45 -17.67 8.26
C GLU A 153 -10.61 -17.32 7.02
N ALA A 154 -10.93 -16.21 6.33
CA ALA A 154 -10.25 -15.76 5.12
C ALA A 154 -8.75 -15.45 5.33
N VAL A 155 -8.35 -15.06 6.55
CA VAL A 155 -6.95 -14.83 6.94
C VAL A 155 -6.30 -16.10 7.53
N SER A 156 -7.06 -16.93 8.25
CA SER A 156 -6.52 -18.09 9.01
C SER A 156 -6.49 -19.41 8.24
N SER A 157 -7.12 -19.49 7.07
CA SER A 157 -7.28 -20.72 6.28
C SER A 157 -5.93 -21.30 5.84
N LYS A 158 -5.55 -22.43 6.46
CA LYS A 158 -4.26 -23.12 6.21
C LYS A 158 -4.14 -23.71 4.80
N ASP A 159 -5.26 -24.07 4.18
CA ASP A 159 -5.28 -24.77 2.88
C ASP A 159 -5.35 -23.80 1.68
N SER A 160 -5.94 -22.62 1.87
CA SER A 160 -5.94 -21.53 0.89
C SER A 160 -6.08 -20.19 1.60
N LYS A 161 -4.97 -19.48 1.80
CA LYS A 161 -4.97 -18.14 2.39
C LYS A 161 -5.64 -17.16 1.43
N ILE A 162 -6.86 -16.72 1.76
CA ILE A 162 -7.65 -15.86 0.86
C ILE A 162 -7.15 -14.42 0.93
N VAL A 163 -6.93 -13.91 2.14
CA VAL A 163 -6.40 -12.57 2.42
C VAL A 163 -4.96 -12.69 2.95
N ASP A 164 -4.00 -11.99 2.33
CA ASP A 164 -2.56 -12.21 2.58
C ASP A 164 -2.11 -12.06 4.04
N ASN A 165 -2.75 -11.21 4.87
CA ASN A 165 -2.31 -10.97 6.24
C ASN A 165 -3.39 -10.29 7.10
N GLU A 166 -3.17 -10.28 8.43
CA GLU A 166 -4.07 -9.67 9.41
C GLU A 166 -4.20 -8.16 9.23
N THR A 167 -3.15 -7.46 8.79
CA THR A 167 -3.20 -6.01 8.52
C THR A 167 -4.18 -5.70 7.39
N LEU A 168 -4.07 -6.38 6.26
CA LEU A 168 -4.97 -6.26 5.13
C LEU A 168 -6.40 -6.68 5.53
N GLY A 169 -6.53 -7.79 6.26
CA GLY A 169 -7.81 -8.23 6.81
C GLY A 169 -8.45 -7.18 7.71
N TYR A 170 -7.67 -6.55 8.60
CA TYR A 170 -8.15 -5.49 9.47
C TYR A 170 -8.71 -4.31 8.68
N PHE A 171 -7.99 -3.83 7.66
CA PHE A 171 -8.48 -2.72 6.83
C PHE A 171 -9.72 -3.10 6.02
N ILE A 172 -9.83 -4.32 5.49
CA ILE A 172 -11.06 -4.82 4.85
C ILE A 172 -12.24 -4.75 5.84
N GLY A 173 -12.05 -5.22 7.07
CA GLY A 173 -13.07 -5.17 8.13
C GLY A 173 -13.48 -3.74 8.51
N ILE A 174 -12.51 -2.82 8.63
CA ILE A 174 -12.76 -1.40 8.90
C ILE A 174 -13.52 -0.72 7.74
N VAL A 175 -13.18 -1.04 6.49
CA VAL A 175 -13.89 -0.53 5.30
C VAL A 175 -15.33 -1.04 5.27
N TYR A 176 -15.57 -2.32 5.57
CA TYR A 176 -16.92 -2.85 5.69
C TYR A 176 -17.74 -2.13 6.78
N LEU A 177 -17.15 -1.93 7.97
CA LEU A 177 -17.80 -1.19 9.06
C LEU A 177 -18.09 0.27 8.69
N PHE A 178 -17.15 0.94 8.00
CA PHE A 178 -17.33 2.30 7.51
C PHE A 178 -18.47 2.42 6.49
N LEU A 179 -18.47 1.58 5.46
CA LEU A 179 -19.49 1.60 4.41
C LEU A 179 -20.88 1.24 4.95
N THR A 180 -20.97 0.26 5.86
CA THR A 180 -22.24 -0.10 6.50
C THR A 180 -22.71 0.94 7.52
N CYS A 181 -21.81 1.67 8.18
CA CYS A 181 -22.14 2.86 8.98
C CYS A 181 -22.70 4.00 8.11
N LEU A 182 -22.27 4.11 6.86
CA LEU A 182 -22.87 5.02 5.85
C LEU A 182 -24.19 4.51 5.26
N SER A 183 -24.79 3.46 5.84
CA SER A 183 -26.07 2.86 5.43
C SER A 183 -26.07 2.23 4.02
N ILE A 184 -24.91 1.80 3.52
CA ILE A 184 -24.83 0.95 2.32
C ILE A 184 -25.39 -0.44 2.65
N ASP A 185 -26.26 -0.97 1.79
CA ASP A 185 -26.86 -2.30 1.99
C ASP A 185 -25.80 -3.41 1.88
N LYS A 186 -25.74 -4.23 2.93
CA LYS A 186 -24.83 -5.38 3.06
C LYS A 186 -25.03 -6.43 1.98
N ASN A 187 -26.25 -6.58 1.44
CA ASN A 187 -26.55 -7.53 0.37
C ASN A 187 -26.00 -7.07 -0.99
N HIS A 188 -25.79 -5.76 -1.14
CA HIS A 188 -25.29 -5.10 -2.34
C HIS A 188 -23.84 -4.63 -2.18
N LEU A 189 -23.15 -5.01 -1.09
CA LEU A 189 -21.74 -4.72 -0.83
C LEU A 189 -20.93 -6.02 -0.86
N ARG A 190 -19.93 -6.09 -1.75
CA ARG A 190 -18.98 -7.20 -1.82
C ARG A 190 -17.53 -6.73 -1.84
N PHE A 191 -16.61 -7.60 -1.45
CA PHE A 191 -15.18 -7.38 -1.56
C PHE A 191 -14.60 -8.30 -2.64
N ARG A 192 -14.09 -7.74 -3.74
CA ARG A 192 -13.49 -8.51 -4.85
C ARG A 192 -11.97 -8.42 -4.78
N GLN A 193 -11.30 -9.56 -4.81
CA GLN A 193 -9.84 -9.62 -4.90
C GLN A 193 -9.40 -9.26 -6.33
N HIS A 194 -8.31 -8.50 -6.50
CA HIS A 194 -7.75 -8.26 -7.83
C HIS A 194 -7.25 -9.57 -8.44
N ILE A 195 -7.37 -9.74 -9.76
CA ILE A 195 -6.69 -10.82 -10.48
C ILE A 195 -5.23 -10.46 -10.77
N ALA A 196 -4.37 -11.45 -11.06
CA ALA A 196 -2.93 -11.23 -11.25
C ALA A 196 -2.58 -10.17 -12.32
N ASN A 197 -3.42 -10.02 -13.35
CA ASN A 197 -3.23 -9.05 -14.44
C ASN A 197 -3.71 -7.62 -14.10
N GLU A 198 -4.43 -7.44 -12.98
CA GLU A 198 -4.90 -6.13 -12.48
C GLU A 198 -3.98 -5.57 -11.38
N MET A 199 -3.14 -6.41 -10.77
CA MET A 199 -2.26 -6.02 -9.68
C MET A 199 -1.23 -4.97 -10.09
N ALA A 200 -1.05 -3.95 -9.24
CA ALA A 200 0.12 -3.10 -9.30
C ALA A 200 1.39 -3.91 -9.00
N HIS A 201 2.51 -3.58 -9.68
CA HIS A 201 3.78 -4.30 -9.59
C HIS A 201 4.43 -4.36 -8.20
N TYR A 202 3.97 -3.53 -7.26
CA TYR A 202 4.42 -3.48 -5.86
C TYR A 202 3.44 -4.15 -4.88
N ALA A 203 2.24 -4.53 -5.31
CA ALA A 203 1.23 -5.14 -4.44
C ALA A 203 1.41 -6.66 -4.39
N GLN A 204 1.19 -7.28 -3.23
CA GLN A 204 1.13 -8.75 -3.09
C GLN A 204 -0.31 -9.27 -3.07
N ASP A 205 -1.24 -8.48 -2.51
CA ASP A 205 -2.68 -8.73 -2.53
C ASP A 205 -3.42 -7.38 -2.57
N CYS A 206 -4.63 -7.35 -3.11
CA CYS A 206 -5.43 -6.14 -3.26
C CYS A 206 -6.92 -6.49 -3.38
N TRP A 207 -7.77 -5.71 -2.71
CA TRP A 207 -9.21 -5.95 -2.60
C TRP A 207 -10.00 -4.65 -2.83
N ASP A 208 -10.97 -4.70 -3.74
CA ASP A 208 -11.91 -3.61 -4.00
C ASP A 208 -13.20 -3.84 -3.20
N ALA A 209 -13.71 -2.79 -2.54
CA ALA A 209 -15.08 -2.77 -2.05
C ALA A 209 -16.01 -2.32 -3.19
N GLU A 210 -16.85 -3.22 -3.67
CA GLU A 210 -17.78 -3.00 -4.78
C GLU A 210 -19.22 -2.91 -4.25
N ILE A 211 -19.94 -1.89 -4.69
CA ILE A 211 -21.35 -1.64 -4.35
C ILE A 211 -22.15 -1.85 -5.63
N GLU A 212 -23.13 -2.75 -5.61
CA GLU A 212 -24.06 -2.94 -6.74
C GLU A 212 -24.92 -1.70 -6.93
N THR A 213 -24.92 -1.16 -8.15
CA THR A 213 -25.69 0.02 -8.52
C THR A 213 -26.61 -0.27 -9.71
N SER A 214 -27.41 0.73 -10.13
CA SER A 214 -28.15 0.66 -11.39
C SER A 214 -27.26 0.56 -12.65
N TYR A 215 -25.94 0.65 -12.51
CA TYR A 215 -24.96 0.48 -13.57
C TYR A 215 -24.21 -0.87 -13.52
N GLY A 216 -24.58 -1.76 -12.60
CA GLY A 216 -23.76 -2.87 -12.12
C GLY A 216 -23.14 -2.57 -10.76
#